data_AF-A0AAD4Q4R8-F1
#
_entry.id   AF-A0AAD4Q4R8-F1
#
_cell.length_a   1.000
_cell.length_b   1.000
_cell.length_c   1.000
_cell.angle_alpha   90.00
_cell.angle_beta   90.00
_cell.angle_gamma   90.00
#
_symmetry.space_group_name_H-M   'P 1'
#
loop_
_entity.id
_entity.type
_entity.pdbx_description
1 polymer ?
#
loop_
_entity_poly.entity_id
_entity_poly.type
_entity_poly.pdbx_seq_one_letter_code
_entity_poly.pdbx_strand_id
1 'polypeptide(L)'
;MQSWPYFRAKPRRFSSFRDGDQSLMGRIRPVVDVLYTFSGAIGEVAGIAFPPAKAIFIGIGVLLAAAKDVSASHDALVELFQRIESFFRRLGVYTQISLTAEMADVFVKIVAEVLFILSIATKEVKRKRAKIYFRSLLGRTDVEGAWRRLDSLIQEEVRMAIAQIMKVAGNQMELDVRKWFSPPDPSTNHNTACDVYHNVPPIWFFEASVFMDWMSRGSLLWIHGKPGSGKSILCSAIVQHIMALRDAGKATLAYFYFDFRDDEKQNSTDFIWHTGRERNSQAPGS
;
A
#
# COMPACT_ATOMS: atom_id res chain seq x y z
N MET A 1 -10.87 14.31 -33.02
CA MET A 1 -11.70 13.73 -31.94
C MET A 1 -11.48 12.22 -31.93
N GLN A 2 -10.76 11.69 -30.93
CA GLN A 2 -10.40 10.27 -30.86
C GLN A 2 -11.65 9.39 -30.68
N SER A 3 -11.80 8.42 -31.58
CA SER A 3 -12.94 7.50 -31.65
C SER A 3 -12.73 6.28 -30.76
N TRP A 4 -13.68 6.07 -29.85
CA TRP A 4 -13.59 5.06 -28.78
C TRP A 4 -13.51 3.62 -29.31
N PRO A 5 -12.54 2.80 -28.85
CA PRO A 5 -12.44 1.38 -29.25
C PRO A 5 -13.67 0.54 -28.84
N TYR A 6 -14.22 0.79 -27.65
CA TYR A 6 -15.36 0.04 -27.11
C TYR A 6 -16.67 0.24 -27.88
N PHE A 7 -17.02 1.48 -28.20
CA PHE A 7 -18.23 1.78 -28.98
C PHE A 7 -18.14 1.30 -30.43
N ARG A 8 -16.91 1.06 -30.95
CA ARG A 8 -16.69 0.37 -32.24
C ARG A 8 -17.01 -1.13 -32.17
N ALA A 9 -16.77 -1.80 -31.04
CA ALA A 9 -17.02 -3.24 -30.90
C ALA A 9 -18.52 -3.60 -30.87
N LYS A 10 -19.42 -2.63 -30.57
CA LYS A 10 -20.89 -2.81 -30.60
C LYS A 10 -21.60 -1.69 -31.38
N PRO A 11 -21.41 -1.62 -32.71
CA PRO A 11 -21.74 -0.44 -33.52
C PRO A 11 -23.24 -0.13 -33.64
N ARG A 12 -24.13 -1.12 -33.45
CA ARG A 12 -25.58 -0.92 -33.63
C ARG A 12 -26.31 -0.32 -32.43
N ARG A 13 -25.74 -0.36 -31.21
CA ARG A 13 -26.48 -0.02 -29.97
C ARG A 13 -26.28 1.41 -29.48
N PHE A 14 -25.20 2.08 -29.92
CA PHE A 14 -24.78 3.39 -29.42
C PHE A 14 -24.42 4.40 -30.52
N SER A 15 -24.66 4.05 -31.78
CA SER A 15 -24.35 4.93 -32.92
C SER A 15 -25.09 6.27 -32.88
N SER A 16 -26.26 6.35 -32.25
CA SER A 16 -27.05 7.58 -32.19
C SER A 16 -26.64 8.59 -31.11
N PHE A 17 -25.73 8.24 -30.19
CA PHE A 17 -25.27 9.15 -29.13
C PHE A 17 -23.96 9.88 -29.47
N ARG A 18 -23.41 9.67 -30.67
CA ARG A 18 -22.10 10.21 -31.09
C ARG A 18 -22.09 11.73 -31.33
N ASP A 19 -23.23 12.32 -31.73
CA ASP A 19 -23.21 13.67 -32.31
C ASP A 19 -24.06 14.72 -31.57
N GLY A 20 -24.79 14.36 -30.50
CA GLY A 20 -25.84 15.21 -29.94
C GLY A 20 -25.60 15.89 -28.58
N ASP A 21 -24.82 15.31 -27.66
CA ASP A 21 -24.78 15.80 -26.28
C ASP A 21 -23.42 15.54 -25.58
N GLN A 22 -22.50 16.49 -25.77
CA GLN A 22 -21.16 16.44 -25.17
C GLN A 22 -21.18 16.46 -23.63
N SER A 23 -22.20 17.06 -23.01
CA SER A 23 -22.30 17.18 -21.56
C SER A 23 -22.55 15.81 -20.92
N LEU A 24 -23.54 15.07 -21.42
CA LEU A 24 -23.86 13.73 -20.95
C LEU A 24 -22.69 12.76 -21.18
N MET A 25 -22.08 12.81 -22.37
CA MET A 25 -20.93 11.96 -22.67
C MET A 25 -19.71 12.27 -21.79
N GLY A 26 -19.51 13.53 -21.40
CA GLY A 26 -18.48 13.93 -20.44
C GLY A 26 -18.65 13.29 -19.06
N ARG A 27 -19.89 13.07 -18.61
CA ARG A 27 -20.21 12.45 -17.31
C ARG A 27 -20.21 10.93 -17.32
N ILE A 28 -20.63 10.33 -18.43
CA ILE A 28 -20.67 8.86 -18.57
C ILE A 28 -19.28 8.28 -18.75
N ARG A 29 -18.40 9.02 -19.44
CA ARG A 29 -17.06 8.58 -19.80
C ARG A 29 -16.26 8.02 -18.61
N PRO A 30 -16.06 8.76 -17.51
CA PRO A 30 -15.29 8.26 -16.37
C PRO A 30 -15.88 7.01 -15.73
N VAL A 31 -17.21 6.89 -15.71
CA VAL A 31 -17.91 5.72 -15.17
C VAL A 31 -17.66 4.49 -16.05
N VAL A 32 -17.81 4.63 -17.37
CA VAL A 32 -17.57 3.55 -18.32
C VAL A 32 -16.11 3.10 -18.35
N ASP A 33 -15.17 4.04 -18.26
CA ASP A 33 -13.73 3.75 -18.20
C ASP A 33 -13.40 2.86 -17.02
N VAL A 34 -13.89 3.22 -15.83
CA VAL A 34 -13.69 2.42 -14.62
C VAL A 34 -14.34 1.05 -14.77
N LEU A 35 -15.61 0.98 -15.20
CA LEU A 35 -16.32 -0.29 -15.40
C LEU A 35 -15.60 -1.21 -16.38
N TYR A 36 -14.96 -0.64 -17.41
CA TYR A 36 -14.20 -1.41 -18.40
C TYR A 36 -12.99 -2.11 -17.75
N THR A 37 -12.25 -1.42 -16.89
CA THR A 37 -11.16 -2.00 -16.08
C THR A 37 -11.63 -3.23 -15.29
N PHE A 38 -12.81 -3.15 -14.67
CA PHE A 38 -13.38 -4.24 -13.87
C PHE A 38 -14.08 -5.34 -14.69
N SER A 39 -14.33 -5.12 -15.99
CA SER A 39 -15.08 -6.04 -16.84
C SER A 39 -14.29 -7.27 -17.32
N GLY A 40 -12.98 -7.30 -17.05
CA GLY A 40 -12.04 -8.33 -17.55
C GLY A 40 -11.63 -8.13 -19.01
N ALA A 41 -11.85 -6.94 -19.57
CA ALA A 41 -11.53 -6.61 -20.96
C ALA A 41 -10.12 -6.02 -21.16
N ILE A 42 -9.44 -5.66 -20.06
CA ILE A 42 -7.99 -5.46 -20.04
C ILE A 42 -7.39 -6.81 -19.68
N GLY A 43 -6.86 -7.51 -20.70
CA GLY A 43 -6.09 -8.72 -20.46
C GLY A 43 -4.96 -8.45 -19.48
N GLU A 44 -4.78 -9.37 -18.54
CA GLU A 44 -3.60 -9.53 -17.67
C GLU A 44 -3.38 -8.62 -16.46
N VAL A 45 -4.19 -7.60 -16.16
CA VAL A 45 -4.04 -6.88 -14.88
C VAL A 45 -5.21 -7.16 -13.94
N ALA A 46 -4.93 -8.02 -12.95
CA ALA A 46 -5.75 -8.40 -11.80
C ALA A 46 -6.96 -9.32 -12.04
N GLY A 47 -6.71 -10.53 -12.58
CA GLY A 47 -7.18 -11.84 -12.07
C GLY A 47 -8.65 -12.15 -11.69
N ILE A 48 -9.59 -11.21 -11.59
CA ILE A 48 -10.99 -11.49 -11.23
C ILE A 48 -11.90 -10.60 -12.07
N ALA A 49 -12.63 -11.20 -13.00
CA ALA A 49 -13.76 -10.55 -13.63
C ALA A 49 -14.74 -10.15 -12.51
N PHE A 50 -15.06 -8.86 -12.35
CA PHE A 50 -16.06 -8.40 -11.38
C PHE A 50 -17.43 -8.43 -12.06
N PRO A 51 -18.24 -9.49 -11.87
CA PRO A 51 -19.48 -9.65 -12.64
C PRO A 51 -20.46 -8.47 -12.52
N PRO A 52 -20.58 -7.78 -11.37
CA PRO A 52 -21.43 -6.60 -11.25
C PRO A 52 -21.05 -5.44 -12.19
N ALA A 53 -19.78 -5.26 -12.57
CA ALA A 53 -19.40 -4.20 -13.52
C ALA A 53 -20.07 -4.38 -14.90
N LYS A 54 -20.18 -5.63 -15.36
CA LYS A 54 -20.88 -5.93 -16.62
C LYS A 54 -22.38 -5.60 -16.52
N ALA A 55 -23.00 -5.86 -15.38
CA ALA A 55 -24.41 -5.55 -15.15
C ALA A 55 -24.67 -4.04 -15.19
N ILE A 56 -23.83 -3.24 -14.52
CA ILE A 56 -23.95 -1.77 -14.54
C ILE A 56 -23.79 -1.26 -15.97
N PHE A 57 -22.77 -1.77 -16.67
CA PHE A 57 -22.52 -1.39 -18.06
C PHE A 57 -23.74 -1.66 -18.96
N ILE A 58 -24.37 -2.83 -18.82
CA ILE A 58 -25.60 -3.17 -19.54
C ILE A 58 -26.73 -2.22 -19.13
N GLY A 59 -26.91 -1.96 -17.83
CA GLY A 59 -27.93 -1.05 -17.30
C GLY A 59 -27.83 0.35 -17.91
N ILE A 60 -26.63 0.93 -17.94
CA ILE A 60 -26.35 2.22 -18.60
C ILE A 60 -26.76 2.19 -20.07
N GLY A 61 -26.40 1.13 -20.79
CA GLY A 61 -26.76 0.99 -22.21
C GLY A 61 -28.27 0.93 -22.46
N VAL A 62 -29.01 0.23 -21.60
CA VAL A 62 -30.48 0.16 -21.69
C VAL A 62 -31.12 1.52 -21.37
N LEU A 63 -30.60 2.23 -20.36
CA LEU A 63 -31.08 3.56 -19.98
C LEU A 63 -30.87 4.58 -21.11
N LEU A 64 -29.67 4.62 -21.69
CA LEU A 64 -29.37 5.51 -22.82
C LEU A 64 -30.25 5.22 -24.03
N ALA A 65 -30.44 3.94 -24.36
CA ALA A 65 -31.33 3.56 -25.47
C ALA A 65 -32.78 4.01 -25.24
N ALA A 66 -33.25 4.00 -24.00
CA ALA A 66 -34.58 4.50 -23.66
C ALA A 66 -34.68 6.04 -23.75
N ALA A 67 -33.59 6.76 -23.47
CA ALA A 67 -33.53 8.22 -23.42
C ALA A 67 -33.33 8.90 -24.78
N LYS A 68 -32.99 8.14 -25.83
CA LYS A 68 -32.56 8.63 -27.15
C LYS A 68 -33.44 9.74 -27.76
N ASP A 69 -34.76 9.65 -27.63
CA ASP A 69 -35.71 10.56 -28.30
C ASP A 69 -36.36 11.56 -27.32
N VAL A 70 -35.72 11.77 -26.17
CA VAL A 70 -36.36 12.40 -25.02
C VAL A 70 -35.44 13.47 -24.43
N SER A 71 -35.40 14.65 -25.06
CA SER A 71 -34.49 15.76 -24.70
C SER A 71 -34.45 16.08 -23.20
N ALA A 72 -35.59 16.14 -22.50
CA ALA A 72 -35.62 16.44 -21.06
C ALA A 72 -35.04 15.34 -20.16
N SER A 73 -34.83 14.13 -20.69
CA SER A 73 -34.13 13.06 -19.98
C SER A 73 -32.61 13.24 -20.00
N HIS A 74 -32.07 14.08 -20.89
CA HIS A 74 -30.63 14.30 -20.97
C HIS A 74 -30.09 15.03 -19.73
N ASP A 75 -30.67 16.17 -19.35
CA ASP A 75 -30.26 16.93 -18.16
C ASP A 75 -30.34 16.09 -16.88
N ALA A 76 -31.40 15.29 -16.78
CA ALA A 76 -31.63 14.34 -15.71
C ALA A 76 -30.56 13.24 -15.63
N LEU A 77 -30.16 12.69 -16.77
CA LEU A 77 -29.09 11.71 -16.84
C LEU A 77 -27.74 12.34 -16.48
N VAL A 78 -27.49 13.59 -16.90
CA VAL A 78 -26.28 14.33 -16.51
C VAL A 78 -26.18 14.41 -14.98
N GLU A 79 -27.25 14.79 -14.28
CA GLU A 79 -27.26 14.88 -12.81
C GLU A 79 -27.03 13.50 -12.15
N LEU A 80 -27.74 12.47 -12.63
CA LEU A 80 -27.58 11.08 -12.16
C LEU A 80 -26.12 10.62 -12.28
N PHE A 81 -25.53 10.75 -13.48
CA PHE A 81 -24.16 10.32 -13.73
C PHE A 81 -23.17 11.16 -12.95
N GLN A 82 -23.38 12.47 -12.80
CA GLN A 82 -22.51 13.33 -11.99
C GLN A 82 -22.43 12.88 -10.53
N ARG A 83 -23.54 12.44 -9.92
CA ARG A 83 -23.53 11.96 -8.52
C ARG A 83 -22.75 10.66 -8.36
N ILE A 84 -22.92 9.71 -9.28
CA ILE A 84 -22.29 8.38 -9.19
C ILE A 84 -20.84 8.40 -9.73
N GLU A 85 -20.48 9.37 -10.57
CA GLU A 85 -19.13 9.57 -11.12
C GLU A 85 -18.06 9.60 -10.01
N SER A 86 -18.32 10.31 -8.91
CA SER A 86 -17.36 10.46 -7.82
C SER A 86 -16.96 9.12 -7.19
N PHE A 87 -17.94 8.22 -7.00
CA PHE A 87 -17.72 6.88 -6.48
C PHE A 87 -16.90 6.04 -7.45
N PHE A 88 -17.27 5.99 -8.74
CA PHE A 88 -16.52 5.19 -9.71
C PHE A 88 -15.07 5.67 -9.87
N ARG A 89 -14.82 6.98 -9.85
CA ARG A 89 -13.44 7.51 -9.86
C ARG A 89 -12.63 6.98 -8.66
N ARG A 90 -13.20 6.97 -7.45
CA ARG A 90 -12.55 6.40 -6.26
C ARG A 90 -12.39 4.88 -6.34
N LEU A 91 -13.38 4.18 -6.88
CA LEU A 91 -13.33 2.74 -7.10
C LEU A 91 -12.13 2.34 -7.98
N GLY A 92 -11.82 3.14 -8.99
CA GLY A 92 -10.61 2.96 -9.80
C GLY A 92 -9.31 3.00 -8.99
N VAL A 93 -9.21 3.88 -7.97
CA VAL A 93 -8.04 3.97 -7.08
C VAL A 93 -7.89 2.73 -6.20
N TYR A 94 -9.02 2.17 -5.73
CA TYR A 94 -8.99 0.98 -4.89
C TYR A 94 -8.50 -0.29 -5.60
N THR A 95 -8.42 -0.30 -6.93
CA THR A 95 -7.78 -1.43 -7.65
C THR A 95 -6.29 -1.58 -7.33
N GLN A 96 -5.65 -0.52 -6.84
CA GLN A 96 -4.22 -0.51 -6.49
C GLN A 96 -3.96 -0.81 -5.01
N ILE A 97 -5.01 -0.98 -4.21
CA ILE A 97 -4.94 -1.20 -2.76
C ILE A 97 -5.58 -2.55 -2.44
N SER A 98 -5.02 -3.32 -1.50
CA SER A 98 -5.63 -4.56 -1.03
C SER A 98 -6.98 -4.28 -0.36
N LEU A 99 -8.08 -4.71 -0.99
CA LEU A 99 -9.43 -4.57 -0.45
C LEU A 99 -9.67 -5.55 0.68
N THR A 100 -10.18 -5.07 1.81
CA THR A 100 -10.68 -5.95 2.89
C THR A 100 -12.06 -6.52 2.52
N ALA A 101 -12.45 -7.62 3.18
CA ALA A 101 -13.74 -8.26 2.93
C ALA A 101 -14.92 -7.31 3.21
N GLU A 102 -14.78 -6.47 4.25
CA GLU A 102 -15.77 -5.47 4.65
C GLU A 102 -15.91 -4.35 3.60
N MET A 103 -14.78 -3.88 3.05
CA MET A 103 -14.77 -2.90 1.95
C MET A 103 -15.45 -3.47 0.69
N ALA A 104 -15.16 -4.73 0.36
CA ALA A 104 -15.77 -5.41 -0.76
C ALA A 104 -17.31 -5.52 -0.61
N ASP A 105 -17.81 -5.83 0.59
CA ASP A 105 -19.24 -5.90 0.87
C ASP A 105 -19.93 -4.54 0.64
N VAL A 106 -19.35 -3.44 1.15
CA VAL A 106 -19.91 -2.10 0.92
C VAL A 106 -19.88 -1.72 -0.56
N PHE A 107 -18.85 -2.08 -1.31
CA PHE A 107 -18.82 -1.82 -2.75
C PHE A 107 -19.90 -2.59 -3.50
N VAL A 108 -20.14 -3.85 -3.13
CA VAL A 108 -21.23 -4.65 -3.69
C VAL A 108 -22.58 -4.00 -3.40
N LYS A 109 -22.81 -3.52 -2.17
CA LYS A 109 -24.03 -2.78 -1.80
C LYS A 109 -24.19 -1.49 -2.60
N ILE A 110 -23.12 -0.71 -2.79
CA ILE A 110 -23.14 0.50 -3.62
C ILE A 110 -23.52 0.16 -5.06
N VAL A 111 -22.89 -0.87 -5.64
CA VAL A 111 -23.19 -1.33 -7.00
C VAL A 111 -24.64 -1.79 -7.14
N ALA A 112 -25.18 -2.48 -6.14
CA ALA A 112 -26.58 -2.91 -6.12
C ALA A 112 -27.55 -1.70 -6.12
N GLU A 113 -27.28 -0.67 -5.31
CA GLU A 113 -28.10 0.56 -5.30
C GLU A 113 -27.98 1.34 -6.61
N VAL A 114 -26.80 1.39 -7.23
CA VAL A 114 -26.63 1.99 -8.57
C VAL A 114 -27.48 1.26 -9.61
N LEU A 115 -27.46 -0.08 -9.62
CA LEU A 115 -28.31 -0.87 -10.51
C LEU A 115 -29.80 -0.64 -10.26
N PHE A 116 -30.20 -0.50 -9.00
CA PHE A 116 -31.57 -0.19 -8.62
C PHE A 116 -32.02 1.18 -9.15
N ILE A 117 -31.20 2.22 -8.95
CA ILE A 117 -31.45 3.57 -9.47
C ILE A 117 -31.52 3.56 -11.00
N LEU A 118 -30.58 2.89 -11.68
CA LEU A 118 -30.59 2.75 -13.14
C LEU A 118 -31.85 2.02 -13.64
N SER A 119 -32.33 1.02 -12.91
CA SER A 119 -33.54 0.26 -13.24
C SER A 119 -34.79 1.12 -13.13
N ILE A 120 -34.92 1.91 -12.06
CA ILE A 120 -36.03 2.86 -11.89
C ILE A 120 -35.97 3.93 -12.99
N ALA A 121 -34.81 4.56 -13.21
CA ALA A 121 -34.63 5.56 -14.25
C ALA A 121 -35.04 5.03 -15.63
N THR A 122 -34.62 3.80 -15.97
CA THR A 122 -34.94 3.16 -17.24
C THR A 122 -36.44 2.94 -17.41
N LYS A 123 -37.10 2.42 -16.36
CA LYS A 123 -38.54 2.14 -16.37
C LYS A 123 -39.35 3.41 -16.61
N GLU A 124 -38.95 4.52 -15.99
CA GLU A 124 -39.68 5.77 -16.09
C GLU A 124 -39.42 6.50 -17.42
N VAL A 125 -38.20 6.45 -17.96
CA VAL A 125 -37.91 6.99 -19.29
C VAL A 125 -38.74 6.28 -20.38
N LYS A 126 -38.86 4.95 -20.31
CA LYS A 126 -39.68 4.17 -21.26
C LYS A 126 -41.18 4.52 -21.24
N ARG A 127 -41.68 5.11 -20.15
CA ARG A 127 -43.10 5.47 -19.98
C ARG A 127 -43.49 6.81 -20.64
N LYS A 128 -42.62 7.43 -21.47
CA LYS A 128 -42.87 8.64 -22.30
C LYS A 128 -43.28 9.92 -21.53
N ARG A 129 -43.01 10.04 -20.22
CA ARG A 129 -43.34 11.24 -19.40
C ARG A 129 -42.15 12.13 -19.02
N ALA A 130 -41.00 11.98 -19.67
CA ALA A 130 -39.72 12.39 -19.12
C ALA A 130 -39.54 13.88 -18.73
N LYS A 131 -40.26 14.83 -19.32
CA LYS A 131 -40.09 16.27 -19.02
C LYS A 131 -40.73 16.72 -17.70
N ILE A 132 -41.79 16.03 -17.27
CA ILE A 132 -42.47 16.30 -15.98
C ILE A 132 -41.89 15.39 -14.87
N TYR A 133 -41.31 14.26 -15.26
CA TYR A 133 -41.10 13.15 -14.34
C TYR A 133 -39.76 13.12 -13.61
N PHE A 134 -38.68 13.66 -14.16
CA PHE A 134 -37.39 13.55 -13.46
C PHE A 134 -37.29 14.49 -12.24
N ARG A 135 -37.92 15.67 -12.33
CA ARG A 135 -38.18 16.51 -11.14
C ARG A 135 -39.06 15.81 -10.11
N SER A 136 -39.96 14.90 -10.52
CA SER A 136 -40.75 14.08 -9.59
C SER A 136 -40.03 12.81 -9.11
N LEU A 137 -39.06 12.27 -9.84
CA LEU A 137 -38.23 11.13 -9.44
C LEU A 137 -37.35 11.49 -8.24
N LEU A 138 -36.78 12.69 -8.22
CA LEU A 138 -36.06 13.21 -7.05
C LEU A 138 -36.99 13.51 -5.85
N GLY A 139 -38.31 13.49 -6.04
CA GLY A 139 -39.32 13.73 -5.00
C GLY A 139 -40.17 12.51 -4.65
N ARG A 140 -39.89 11.31 -5.19
CA ARG A 140 -40.56 10.07 -4.77
C ARG A 140 -39.76 9.38 -3.68
N THR A 141 -40.48 8.86 -2.68
CA THR A 141 -39.92 8.21 -1.49
C THR A 141 -39.06 6.99 -1.79
N ASP A 142 -39.30 6.27 -2.90
CA ASP A 142 -38.54 5.08 -3.29
C ASP A 142 -37.16 5.43 -3.86
N VAL A 143 -37.09 6.41 -4.76
CA VAL A 143 -35.87 6.90 -5.39
C VAL A 143 -35.08 7.75 -4.42
N GLU A 144 -35.73 8.64 -3.69
CA GLU A 144 -35.10 9.40 -2.62
C GLU A 144 -34.56 8.47 -1.52
N GLY A 145 -35.29 7.38 -1.22
CA GLY A 145 -34.82 6.32 -0.34
C GLY A 145 -33.56 5.62 -0.87
N ALA A 146 -33.53 5.26 -2.16
CA ALA A 146 -32.33 4.69 -2.80
C ALA A 146 -31.15 5.66 -2.78
N TRP A 147 -31.40 6.95 -3.00
CA TRP A 147 -30.38 7.98 -2.90
C TRP A 147 -29.82 8.11 -1.50
N ARG A 148 -30.67 8.12 -0.47
CA ARG A 148 -30.22 8.15 0.94
C ARG A 148 -29.38 6.92 1.29
N ARG A 149 -29.77 5.74 0.80
CA ARG A 149 -28.98 4.50 0.99
C ARG A 149 -27.63 4.58 0.29
N LEU A 150 -27.61 5.04 -0.97
CA LEU A 150 -26.37 5.23 -1.73
C LEU A 150 -25.42 6.22 -1.03
N ASP A 151 -25.94 7.35 -0.56
CA ASP A 151 -25.15 8.35 0.17
C ASP A 151 -24.58 7.79 1.48
N SER A 152 -25.40 7.06 2.26
CA SER A 152 -24.93 6.39 3.47
C SER A 152 -23.81 5.39 3.20
N LEU A 153 -23.94 4.58 2.15
CA LEU A 153 -22.93 3.59 1.77
C LEU A 153 -21.64 4.27 1.28
N ILE A 154 -21.74 5.39 0.56
CA ILE A 154 -20.59 6.20 0.16
C ILE A 154 -19.87 6.77 1.39
N GLN A 155 -20.61 7.23 2.41
CA GLN A 155 -20.00 7.69 3.66
C GLN A 155 -19.33 6.56 4.46
N GLU A 156 -19.90 5.35 4.40
CA GLU A 156 -19.29 4.16 5.00
C GLU A 156 -17.99 3.78 4.27
N GLU A 157 -17.98 3.82 2.93
CA GLU A 157 -16.79 3.63 2.09
C GLU A 157 -15.67 4.60 2.47
N VAL A 158 -15.97 5.89 2.59
CA VAL A 158 -14.97 6.91 2.98
C VAL A 158 -14.40 6.63 4.37
N ARG A 159 -15.25 6.28 5.35
CA ARG A 159 -14.79 5.98 6.72
C ARG A 159 -13.86 4.77 6.77
N MET A 160 -14.19 3.71 6.03
CA MET A 160 -13.34 2.53 5.97
C MET A 160 -12.03 2.80 5.22
N ALA A 161 -12.05 3.59 4.15
CA ALA A 161 -10.83 4.01 3.45
C ALA A 161 -9.88 4.80 4.37
N ILE A 162 -10.42 5.73 5.17
CA ILE A 162 -9.64 6.46 6.19
C ILE A 162 -9.03 5.50 7.22
N ALA A 163 -9.81 4.54 7.72
CA ALA A 163 -9.32 3.55 8.69
C ALA A 163 -8.17 2.70 8.12
N GLN A 164 -8.25 2.28 6.85
CA GLN A 164 -7.17 1.55 6.19
C GLN A 164 -5.91 2.41 6.02
N ILE A 165 -6.07 3.67 5.61
CA ILE A 165 -4.94 4.62 5.50
C ILE A 165 -4.28 4.80 6.87
N MET A 166 -5.05 4.98 7.94
CA MET A 166 -4.52 5.11 9.29
C MET A 166 -3.78 3.86 9.75
N LYS A 167 -4.30 2.67 9.43
CA LYS A 167 -3.62 1.40 9.76
C LYS A 167 -2.28 1.27 9.03
N VAL A 168 -2.25 1.57 7.73
CA VAL A 168 -1.01 1.51 6.93
C VAL A 168 -0.01 2.55 7.41
N ALA A 169 -0.45 3.78 7.66
CA ALA A 169 0.41 4.84 8.20
C ALA A 169 0.94 4.48 9.60
N GLY A 170 0.11 3.88 10.46
CA GLY A 170 0.52 3.39 11.78
C GLY A 170 1.58 2.28 11.69
N ASN A 171 1.39 1.31 10.79
CA ASN A 171 2.38 0.26 10.56
C ASN A 171 3.69 0.83 10.01
N GLN A 172 3.63 1.79 9.08
CA GLN A 172 4.83 2.42 8.54
C GLN A 172 5.57 3.21 9.62
N MET A 173 4.85 3.98 10.45
CA MET A 173 5.42 4.67 11.59
C MET A 173 6.10 3.70 12.55
N GLU A 174 5.47 2.55 12.85
CA GLU A 174 6.09 1.53 13.69
C GLU A 174 7.40 0.99 13.07
N LEU A 175 7.41 0.74 11.76
CA LEU A 175 8.62 0.30 11.05
C LEU A 175 9.72 1.36 11.06
N ASP A 176 9.38 2.62 10.84
CA ASP A 176 10.33 3.73 10.84
C ASP A 176 10.93 3.94 12.23
N VAL A 177 10.09 3.86 13.27
CA VAL A 177 10.52 3.89 14.67
C VAL A 177 11.42 2.70 14.98
N ARG A 178 11.03 1.47 14.61
CA ARG A 178 11.86 0.27 14.79
C ARG A 178 13.20 0.38 14.07
N LYS A 179 13.21 0.92 12.84
CA LYS A 179 14.42 1.15 12.05
C LYS A 179 15.32 2.18 12.73
N TRP A 180 14.75 3.29 13.19
CA TRP A 180 15.48 4.32 13.92
C TRP A 180 16.12 3.79 15.21
N PHE A 181 15.46 2.85 15.90
CA PHE A 181 16.00 2.17 17.08
C PHE A 181 16.88 0.95 16.78
N SER A 182 17.10 0.59 15.51
CA SER A 182 17.91 -0.57 15.16
C SER A 182 19.38 -0.16 15.04
N PRO A 183 20.30 -0.74 15.85
CA PRO A 183 21.71 -0.42 15.72
C PRO A 183 22.26 -0.95 14.39
N PRO A 184 23.31 -0.30 13.84
CA PRO A 184 24.02 -0.79 12.67
C PRO A 184 24.57 -2.19 12.93
N ASP A 185 24.52 -3.08 11.94
CA ASP A 185 25.06 -4.42 12.08
C ASP A 185 26.60 -4.38 12.22
N PRO A 186 27.16 -4.78 13.37
CA PRO A 186 28.61 -4.80 13.57
C PRO A 186 29.29 -5.92 12.75
N SER A 187 28.53 -6.89 12.25
CA SER A 187 29.04 -8.07 11.55
C SER A 187 29.69 -7.71 10.23
N THR A 188 29.26 -6.66 9.53
CA THR A 188 29.81 -6.27 8.22
C THR A 188 31.30 -5.93 8.32
N ASN A 189 31.68 -5.17 9.34
CA ASN A 189 33.06 -4.76 9.60
C ASN A 189 33.91 -5.93 10.08
N HIS A 190 33.32 -6.75 10.95
CA HIS A 190 33.94 -7.97 11.44
C HIS A 190 34.25 -8.93 10.28
N ASN A 191 33.25 -9.25 9.45
CA ASN A 191 33.36 -10.15 8.31
C ASN A 191 34.38 -9.64 7.30
N THR A 192 34.36 -8.35 6.96
CA THR A 192 35.36 -7.75 6.05
C THR A 192 36.79 -7.93 6.58
N ALA A 193 36.99 -7.72 7.90
CA ALA A 193 38.29 -7.92 8.52
C ALA A 193 38.67 -9.42 8.64
N CYS A 194 37.69 -10.32 8.74
CA CYS A 194 37.89 -11.76 8.70
C CYS A 194 38.21 -12.28 7.29
N ASP A 195 37.66 -11.68 6.24
CA ASP A 195 37.96 -12.07 4.84
C ASP A 195 39.41 -11.75 4.47
N VAL A 196 39.97 -10.67 5.04
CA VAL A 196 41.37 -10.27 4.86
C VAL A 196 42.31 -11.09 5.77
N TYR A 197 41.75 -11.78 6.76
CA TYR A 197 42.52 -12.56 7.71
C TYR A 197 42.98 -13.89 7.10
N HIS A 198 44.28 -14.14 7.15
CA HIS A 198 44.83 -15.46 6.85
C HIS A 198 44.58 -16.38 8.06
N ASN A 199 44.21 -17.65 7.82
CA ASN A 199 43.74 -18.68 8.77
C ASN A 199 44.61 -19.00 10.03
N VAL A 200 45.58 -18.16 10.41
CA VAL A 200 46.47 -18.38 11.56
C VAL A 200 46.20 -17.34 12.66
N PRO A 201 45.68 -17.76 13.84
CA PRO A 201 45.59 -16.97 15.07
C PRO A 201 46.84 -16.12 15.31
N PRO A 202 46.74 -14.84 15.72
CA PRO A 202 47.88 -14.05 16.18
C PRO A 202 48.33 -14.58 17.55
N ILE A 203 48.91 -15.78 17.57
CA ILE A 203 49.30 -16.55 18.76
C ILE A 203 50.19 -15.70 19.68
N TRP A 204 51.16 -14.98 19.08
CA TRP A 204 52.08 -14.09 19.78
C TRP A 204 51.35 -13.04 20.64
N PHE A 205 50.14 -12.62 20.26
CA PHE A 205 49.37 -11.63 20.99
C PHE A 205 48.53 -12.27 22.09
N PHE A 206 47.90 -13.42 21.81
CA PHE A 206 47.06 -14.11 22.81
C PHE A 206 47.88 -14.73 23.94
N GLU A 207 49.15 -15.05 23.70
CA GLU A 207 50.10 -15.52 24.72
C GLU A 207 50.78 -14.37 25.49
N ALA A 208 50.62 -13.13 25.05
CA ALA A 208 51.22 -12.00 25.73
C ALA A 208 50.56 -11.75 27.09
N SER A 209 51.38 -11.49 28.12
CA SER A 209 50.91 -11.19 29.48
C SER A 209 49.91 -10.03 29.52
N VAL A 210 50.10 -9.01 28.66
CA VAL A 210 49.21 -7.85 28.55
C VAL A 210 47.78 -8.25 28.18
N PHE A 211 47.60 -9.22 27.26
CA PHE A 211 46.27 -9.68 26.86
C PHE A 211 45.59 -10.51 27.97
N MET A 212 46.35 -11.40 28.62
CA MET A 212 45.84 -12.21 29.73
C MET A 212 45.48 -11.35 30.95
N ASP A 213 46.30 -10.36 31.28
CA ASP A 213 46.03 -9.39 32.34
C ASP A 213 44.77 -8.56 32.04
N TRP A 214 44.59 -8.14 30.80
CA TRP A 214 43.39 -7.44 30.37
C TRP A 214 42.12 -8.31 30.50
N MET A 215 42.17 -9.56 30.01
CA MET A 215 41.06 -10.52 30.10
C MET A 215 40.64 -10.81 31.56
N SER A 216 41.60 -10.83 32.49
CA SER A 216 41.32 -11.12 33.91
C SER A 216 40.82 -9.90 34.68
N ARG A 217 41.31 -8.68 34.38
CA ARG A 217 41.03 -7.46 35.14
C ARG A 217 39.87 -6.64 34.59
N GLY A 218 39.50 -6.81 33.32
CA GLY A 218 38.40 -6.08 32.68
C GLY A 218 38.66 -4.58 32.47
N SER A 219 39.92 -4.18 32.32
CA SER A 219 40.34 -2.78 32.11
C SER A 219 40.25 -2.35 30.63
N LEU A 220 40.63 -1.12 30.29
CA LEU A 220 40.73 -0.66 28.90
C LEU A 220 42.03 -1.17 28.25
N LEU A 221 41.93 -1.86 27.11
CA LEU A 221 43.07 -2.25 26.28
C LEU A 221 43.17 -1.34 25.05
N TRP A 222 44.30 -0.62 24.93
CA TRP A 222 44.55 0.25 23.79
C TRP A 222 45.62 -0.34 22.86
N ILE A 223 45.21 -0.72 21.64
CA ILE A 223 46.09 -1.19 20.57
C ILE A 223 46.40 -0.02 19.62
N HIS A 224 47.67 0.36 19.49
CA HIS A 224 48.12 1.44 18.61
C HIS A 224 49.24 0.98 17.65
N GLY A 225 49.40 1.66 16.52
CA GLY A 225 50.36 1.29 15.48
C GLY A 225 50.14 2.06 14.18
N LYS A 226 51.09 1.97 13.26
CA LYS A 226 51.05 2.70 11.96
C LYS A 226 49.80 2.31 11.14
N PRO A 227 49.27 3.22 10.28
CA PRO A 227 48.25 2.85 9.31
C PRO A 227 48.66 1.60 8.52
N GLY A 228 47.71 0.68 8.27
CA GLY A 228 48.00 -0.58 7.58
C GLY A 228 48.65 -1.69 8.43
N SER A 229 48.99 -1.45 9.70
CA SER A 229 49.64 -2.46 10.57
C SER A 229 48.73 -3.60 11.06
N GLY A 230 47.53 -3.77 10.48
CA GLY A 230 46.61 -4.86 10.83
C GLY A 230 45.84 -4.72 12.15
N LYS A 231 45.73 -3.52 12.74
CA LYS A 231 45.00 -3.31 14.01
C LYS A 231 43.55 -3.80 13.98
N SER A 232 42.80 -3.45 12.92
CA SER A 232 41.41 -3.88 12.77
C SER A 232 41.29 -5.40 12.63
N ILE A 233 42.25 -6.02 11.95
CA ILE A 233 42.35 -7.49 11.81
C ILE A 233 42.61 -8.13 13.19
N LEU A 234 43.52 -7.55 13.97
CA LEU A 234 43.80 -7.99 15.34
C LEU A 234 42.56 -7.86 16.25
N CYS A 235 41.82 -6.75 16.17
CA CYS A 235 40.56 -6.59 16.91
C CYS A 235 39.53 -7.65 16.52
N SER A 236 39.40 -7.97 15.23
CA SER A 236 38.51 -9.06 14.78
C SER A 236 38.94 -10.43 15.30
N ALA A 237 40.24 -10.72 15.34
CA ALA A 237 40.74 -11.96 15.93
C ALA A 237 40.41 -12.04 17.44
N ILE A 238 40.52 -10.93 18.19
CA ILE A 238 40.12 -10.87 19.60
C ILE A 238 38.63 -11.14 19.75
N VAL A 239 37.79 -10.49 18.92
CA VAL A 239 36.34 -10.72 18.91
C VAL A 239 36.03 -12.20 18.66
N GLN A 240 36.63 -12.83 17.65
CA GLN A 240 36.45 -14.27 17.37
C GLN A 240 36.87 -15.15 18.55
N HIS A 241 37.99 -14.84 19.19
CA HIS A 241 38.47 -15.60 20.35
C HIS A 241 37.46 -15.53 21.52
N ILE A 242 36.94 -14.34 21.82
CA ILE A 242 35.95 -14.16 22.89
C ILE A 242 34.58 -14.74 22.49
N MET A 243 34.21 -14.72 21.20
CA MET A 243 33.03 -15.42 20.70
C MET A 243 33.10 -16.92 20.98
N ALA A 244 34.24 -17.56 20.72
CA ALA A 244 34.43 -18.98 21.02
C ALA A 244 34.33 -19.28 22.53
N LEU A 245 34.83 -18.38 23.38
CA LEU A 245 34.68 -18.49 24.84
C LEU A 245 33.22 -18.30 25.28
N ARG A 246 32.49 -17.38 24.66
CA ARG A 246 31.05 -17.20 24.88
C ARG A 246 30.28 -18.47 24.51
N ASP A 247 30.57 -19.07 23.36
CA ASP A 247 29.91 -20.31 22.92
C ASP A 247 30.19 -21.49 23.85
N ALA A 248 31.35 -21.48 24.51
CA ALA A 248 31.67 -22.42 25.59
C ALA A 248 31.05 -22.04 26.95
N GLY A 249 30.24 -20.98 27.03
CA GLY A 249 29.61 -20.49 28.26
C GLY A 249 30.56 -19.82 29.26
N LYS A 250 31.76 -19.40 28.82
CA LYS A 250 32.84 -18.89 29.68
C LYS A 250 32.98 -17.36 29.66
N ALA A 251 32.28 -16.68 28.75
CA ALA A 251 32.37 -15.23 28.61
C ALA A 251 31.05 -14.63 28.09
N THR A 252 30.87 -13.34 28.34
CA THR A 252 29.88 -12.52 27.66
C THR A 252 30.60 -11.61 26.67
N LEU A 253 30.03 -11.42 25.48
CA LEU A 253 30.60 -10.56 24.45
C LEU A 253 29.55 -9.55 23.97
N ALA A 254 29.98 -8.29 23.96
CA ALA A 254 29.37 -7.19 23.25
C ALA A 254 30.47 -6.47 22.48
N TYR A 255 30.28 -6.19 21.18
CA TYR A 255 31.30 -5.54 20.38
C TYR A 255 30.69 -4.58 19.36
N PHE A 256 31.41 -3.50 19.07
CA PHE A 256 31.01 -2.49 18.09
C PHE A 256 32.25 -1.93 17.38
N TYR A 257 32.15 -1.71 16.08
CA TYR A 257 33.21 -1.08 15.28
C TYR A 257 32.80 0.35 14.94
N PHE A 258 33.60 1.32 15.36
CA PHE A 258 33.52 2.68 14.81
C PHE A 258 34.21 2.70 13.44
N ASP A 259 33.46 3.05 12.40
CA ASP A 259 33.98 3.15 11.03
C ASP A 259 33.64 4.51 10.43
N PHE A 260 34.65 5.34 10.21
CA PHE A 260 34.49 6.67 9.64
C PHE A 260 34.03 6.68 8.17
N ARG A 261 33.93 5.51 7.53
CA ARG A 261 33.39 5.35 6.18
C ARG A 261 31.90 5.00 6.17
N ASP A 262 31.33 4.72 7.34
CA ASP A 262 29.93 4.33 7.53
C ASP A 262 29.27 5.34 8.46
N ASP A 263 28.43 6.22 7.90
CA ASP A 263 27.79 7.32 8.64
C ASP A 263 26.93 6.81 9.81
N GLU A 264 26.42 5.58 9.73
CA GLU A 264 25.64 4.96 10.80
C GLU A 264 26.53 4.47 11.97
N LYS A 265 27.87 4.42 11.81
CA LYS A 265 28.83 3.92 12.83
C LYS A 265 29.75 5.01 13.38
N GLN A 266 29.42 6.27 13.19
CA GLN A 266 30.24 7.41 13.62
C GLN A 266 29.83 7.99 14.98
N ASN A 267 28.60 7.72 15.46
CA ASN A 267 28.06 8.38 16.66
C ASN A 267 28.07 7.47 17.90
N SER A 268 28.29 8.07 19.07
CA SER A 268 28.33 7.38 20.36
C SER A 268 26.96 6.90 20.85
N THR A 269 25.87 7.47 20.33
CA THR A 269 24.49 7.03 20.59
C THR A 269 24.28 5.59 20.15
N ASP A 270 24.85 5.20 19.01
CA ASP A 270 24.61 3.91 18.38
C ASP A 270 25.30 2.77 19.15
N PHE A 271 26.46 3.08 19.75
CA PHE A 271 27.18 2.19 20.68
C PHE A 271 26.38 1.92 21.96
N ILE A 272 25.79 2.96 22.57
CA ILE A 272 24.99 2.83 23.80
C ILE A 272 23.74 1.98 23.52
N TRP A 273 23.12 2.14 22.35
CA TRP A 273 21.98 1.34 21.94
C TRP A 273 22.32 -0.14 21.68
N HIS A 274 23.42 -0.41 20.99
CA HIS A 274 23.87 -1.78 20.70
C HIS A 274 24.13 -2.59 21.98
N THR A 275 24.92 -2.01 22.89
CA THR A 275 25.31 -2.66 24.15
C THR A 275 24.12 -2.84 25.11
N GLY A 276 23.16 -1.91 25.11
CA GLY A 276 21.90 -2.06 25.84
C GLY A 276 21.03 -3.21 25.34
N ARG A 277 20.94 -3.41 24.02
CA ARG A 277 20.17 -4.50 23.40
C ARG A 277 20.78 -5.87 23.67
N GLU A 278 22.09 -6.03 23.47
CA GLU A 278 22.78 -7.32 23.71
C GLU A 278 22.62 -7.76 25.18
N ARG A 279 22.74 -6.81 26.11
CA ARG A 279 22.52 -7.07 27.54
C ARG A 279 21.09 -7.52 27.86
N ASN A 280 20.07 -6.93 27.21
CA ASN A 280 18.68 -7.35 27.39
C ASN A 280 18.36 -8.69 26.71
N SER A 281 19.02 -9.03 25.60
CA SER A 281 18.85 -10.33 24.92
C SER A 281 19.49 -11.52 25.66
N GLN A 282 20.43 -11.22 26.57
CA GLN A 282 21.14 -12.20 27.39
C GLN A 282 20.59 -12.27 28.83
N ALA A 283 19.59 -11.44 29.18
CA ALA A 283 18.87 -11.57 30.43
C ALA A 283 18.00 -12.83 30.37
N PRO A 284 18.15 -13.80 31.30
CA PRO A 284 17.21 -14.91 31.38
C PRO A 284 15.82 -14.34 31.65
N GLY A 285 14.82 -14.80 30.89
CA GLY A 285 13.44 -14.33 31.00
C GLY A 285 12.97 -14.34 32.45
N SER A 286 12.61 -13.16 32.95
CA SER A 286 11.82 -12.97 34.16
C SER A 286 10.35 -13.32 33.90
#